data_AF-A0A410PUM8-F1
#
_entry.id   AF-A0A410PUM8-F1
#
_cell.length_a   1.000
_cell.length_b   1.000
_cell.length_c   1.000
_cell.angle_alpha   90.00
_cell.angle_beta   90.00
_cell.angle_gamma   90.00
#
_symmetry.space_group_name_H-M   'P 1'
#
loop_
_entity.id
_entity.type
_entity.pdbx_description
1 polymer ?
#
loop_
_entity_poly.entity_id
_entity_poly.type
_entity_poly.pdbx_seq_one_letter_code
_entity_poly.pdbx_strand_id
1 'polypeptide(L)'
;MNKRVWGIFLLLAMLVLLGACGSGDKQENERSGTEKALAAQADKLIKEKLIASYEEMGIDIKKYEVSSLKLAEQVPYSQGGSFDYYKIAVRLEPENSEQIKQVEKRDQIKITCDEAGWIIKNSGIGNLYISAYNDGKELYEFLWIREGDLPKDEKGKPDFKAFTEYRYEQLSAEKVVDEYTLKWDDIKISIGQNDKGRLPLTKAKITKEDPGDLMRSFTRYREIWKTKEICAETYCYFERHYEPVLRMATTSPKVKTNRGIGVGNTAEQLFDAYGADQLVFSSKSFGGQMFSSFAEEQGLLQENEEWTCYGFTGKDDTIDYIAFYMREGKVCAVEMGTGFDYKPFQKTEMSYPLEVEPYINDHMDEPGVMKYDVVIPRVKDSVQGSESLNALIQLDFQDIIDCVQNGRNEPFTESGMTYPWIRINYSISTLEKVAVLNIFTTYSSALGTESKKMVHSYYYDTTCGARMSEEAALYRMGYPKETIEQYFVFQYPEAVHKLNNGAGLINQIIFYFDQTGEPKFIMNERL
;
A
#
# COMPACT_ATOMS: atom_id res chain seq x y z
N MET A 1 22.95 -44.48 74.90
CA MET A 1 21.90 -43.92 74.02
C MET A 1 20.56 -44.54 74.40
N ASN A 2 19.60 -43.72 74.79
CA ASN A 2 18.40 -44.12 75.54
C ASN A 2 17.30 -44.74 74.66
N LYS A 3 16.65 -45.80 75.16
CA LYS A 3 15.47 -46.47 74.56
C LYS A 3 14.30 -45.53 74.22
N ARG A 4 14.27 -44.32 74.80
CA ARG A 4 13.31 -43.25 74.47
C ARG A 4 13.53 -42.62 73.08
N VAL A 5 14.74 -42.64 72.54
CA VAL A 5 15.05 -42.07 71.22
C VAL A 5 14.57 -42.99 70.09
N TRP A 6 14.64 -44.31 70.29
CA TRP A 6 14.10 -45.29 69.33
C TRP A 6 12.57 -45.31 69.29
N GLY A 7 11.90 -45.11 70.43
CA GLY A 7 10.44 -45.03 70.48
C GLY A 7 9.89 -43.82 69.71
N ILE A 8 10.58 -42.67 69.76
CA ILE A 8 10.19 -41.46 69.03
C ILE A 8 10.44 -41.61 67.52
N PHE A 9 11.53 -42.29 67.12
CA PHE A 9 11.83 -42.54 65.71
C PHE A 9 10.84 -43.50 65.05
N LEU A 10 10.38 -44.53 65.78
CA LEU A 10 9.35 -45.46 65.29
C LEU A 10 7.96 -44.82 65.19
N LEU A 11 7.63 -43.89 66.09
CA LEU A 11 6.35 -43.15 66.05
C LEU A 11 6.32 -42.12 64.91
N LEU A 12 7.45 -41.46 64.62
CA LEU A 12 7.60 -40.58 63.46
C LEU A 12 7.57 -41.36 62.13
N ALA A 13 8.19 -42.54 62.06
CA ALA A 13 8.13 -43.38 60.87
C ALA A 13 6.72 -43.92 60.59
N MET A 14 5.95 -44.28 61.63
CA MET A 14 4.54 -44.69 61.45
C MET A 14 3.61 -43.54 61.07
N LEU A 15 3.85 -42.31 61.57
CA LEU A 15 3.07 -41.14 61.15
C LEU A 15 3.35 -40.73 59.69
N VAL A 16 4.57 -40.93 59.20
CA VAL A 16 4.90 -40.72 57.78
C VAL A 16 4.30 -41.82 56.88
N LEU A 17 4.20 -43.06 57.36
CA LEU A 17 3.55 -44.15 56.62
C LEU A 17 2.01 -44.08 56.66
N LEU A 18 1.41 -43.57 57.74
CA LEU A 18 -0.04 -43.36 57.84
C LEU A 18 -0.50 -42.08 57.11
N GLY A 19 0.37 -41.07 56.97
CA GLY A 19 0.16 -39.95 56.04
C GLY A 19 0.26 -40.35 54.56
N ALA A 20 0.81 -41.53 54.26
CA ALA A 20 0.94 -42.08 52.91
C ALA A 20 -0.18 -43.07 52.51
N CYS A 21 -1.15 -43.36 53.39
CA CYS A 21 -2.27 -44.25 53.11
C CYS A 21 -3.66 -43.63 53.36
N GLY A 22 -3.75 -42.30 53.47
CA GLY A 22 -4.98 -41.57 53.79
C GLY A 22 -5.31 -40.44 52.82
N SER A 23 -5.32 -40.71 51.51
CA SER A 23 -5.96 -39.85 50.51
C SER A 23 -6.27 -40.67 49.24
N GLY A 24 -7.05 -41.74 49.44
CA GLY A 24 -7.89 -42.27 48.37
C GLY A 24 -9.06 -41.31 48.18
N ASP A 25 -9.35 -41.02 46.92
CA ASP A 25 -10.38 -40.12 46.39
C ASP A 25 -10.00 -38.63 46.25
N LYS A 26 -9.92 -38.23 44.96
CA LYS A 26 -9.61 -36.92 44.36
C LYS A 26 -8.12 -36.63 44.06
N GLN A 27 -7.55 -37.37 43.12
CA GLN A 27 -6.52 -36.84 42.24
C GLN A 27 -7.17 -36.32 40.94
N GLU A 28 -7.70 -35.11 40.98
CA GLU A 28 -7.74 -34.28 39.77
C GLU A 28 -6.36 -33.61 39.64
N ASN A 29 -5.62 -34.00 38.61
CA ASN A 29 -4.29 -33.48 38.30
C ASN A 29 -4.29 -31.95 38.16
N GLU A 30 -3.72 -31.23 39.13
CA GLU A 30 -3.31 -29.84 38.95
C GLU A 30 -2.09 -29.77 38.01
N ARG A 31 -2.35 -29.77 36.70
CA ARG A 31 -1.34 -29.38 35.69
C ARG A 31 -0.84 -27.95 35.96
N SER A 32 0.46 -27.72 35.82
CA SER A 32 1.06 -26.38 35.92
C SER A 32 0.40 -25.40 34.93
N GLY A 33 0.45 -24.09 35.20
CA GLY A 33 -0.17 -23.07 34.32
C GLY A 33 0.28 -23.18 32.85
N THR A 34 1.55 -23.53 32.64
CA THR A 34 2.19 -23.78 31.35
C THR A 34 1.59 -24.99 30.61
N GLU A 35 1.43 -26.11 31.31
CA GLU A 35 0.85 -27.33 30.73
C GLU A 35 -0.64 -27.14 30.38
N LYS A 36 -1.38 -26.37 31.19
CA LYS A 36 -2.77 -26.02 30.89
C LYS A 36 -2.87 -25.15 29.64
N ALA A 37 -2.01 -24.15 29.49
CA ALA A 37 -1.98 -23.28 28.31
C ALA A 37 -1.61 -24.06 27.03
N LEU A 38 -0.57 -24.88 27.07
CA LEU A 38 -0.17 -25.73 25.93
C LEU A 38 -1.24 -26.76 25.57
N ALA A 39 -1.90 -27.37 26.55
CA ALA A 39 -2.98 -28.31 26.31
C ALA A 39 -4.18 -27.63 25.63
N ALA A 40 -4.56 -26.42 26.07
CA ALA A 40 -5.63 -25.65 25.43
C ALA A 40 -5.31 -25.29 23.98
N GLN A 41 -4.04 -24.94 23.70
CA GLN A 41 -3.61 -24.61 22.33
C GLN A 41 -3.53 -25.85 21.43
N ALA A 42 -3.07 -26.98 21.96
CA ALA A 42 -3.12 -28.25 21.25
C ALA A 42 -4.56 -28.66 20.93
N ASP A 43 -5.50 -28.48 21.87
CA ASP A 43 -6.92 -28.75 21.69
C ASP A 43 -7.52 -27.89 20.56
N LYS A 44 -7.23 -26.57 20.57
CA LYS A 44 -7.65 -25.63 19.55
C LYS A 44 -7.13 -26.01 18.16
N LEU A 45 -5.83 -26.29 18.04
CA LEU A 45 -5.20 -26.73 16.79
C LEU A 45 -5.91 -27.95 16.20
N ILE A 46 -6.20 -28.95 17.03
CA ILE A 46 -6.79 -30.19 16.57
C ILE A 46 -8.21 -29.96 16.06
N LYS A 47 -9.03 -29.24 16.83
CA LYS A 47 -10.43 -28.96 16.47
C LYS A 47 -10.57 -28.07 15.25
N GLU A 48 -9.81 -26.99 15.17
CA GLU A 48 -10.02 -25.96 14.15
C GLU A 48 -9.25 -26.21 12.85
N LYS A 49 -8.16 -26.98 12.89
CA LYS A 49 -7.27 -27.15 11.72
C LYS A 49 -7.02 -28.60 11.38
N LEU A 50 -6.62 -29.42 12.35
CA LEU A 50 -6.20 -30.78 12.04
C LEU A 50 -7.38 -31.65 11.60
N ILE A 51 -8.48 -31.65 12.34
CA ILE A 51 -9.69 -32.40 11.99
C ILE A 51 -10.22 -31.94 10.63
N ALA A 52 -10.39 -30.63 10.43
CA ALA A 52 -10.82 -30.07 9.15
C ALA A 52 -9.92 -30.50 7.98
N SER A 53 -8.59 -30.53 8.17
CA SER A 53 -7.66 -30.98 7.13
C SER A 53 -7.81 -32.47 6.78
N TYR A 54 -8.15 -33.33 7.75
CA TYR A 54 -8.44 -34.74 7.49
C TYR A 54 -9.83 -34.93 6.84
N GLU A 55 -10.82 -34.15 7.25
CA GLU A 55 -12.15 -34.14 6.64
C GLU A 55 -12.08 -33.70 5.17
N GLU A 56 -11.27 -32.68 4.84
CA GLU A 56 -10.97 -32.27 3.46
C GLU A 56 -10.31 -33.39 2.63
N MET A 57 -9.50 -34.25 3.26
CA MET A 57 -8.96 -35.45 2.62
C MET A 57 -10.02 -36.55 2.44
N GLY A 58 -11.18 -36.45 3.08
CA GLY A 58 -12.24 -37.47 3.07
C GLY A 58 -12.10 -38.52 4.17
N ILE A 59 -11.44 -38.17 5.28
CA ILE A 59 -11.33 -38.99 6.48
C ILE A 59 -12.07 -38.29 7.62
N ASP A 60 -13.21 -38.85 8.01
CA ASP A 60 -13.99 -38.32 9.12
C ASP A 60 -13.37 -38.78 10.45
N ILE A 61 -13.16 -37.83 11.37
CA ILE A 61 -12.50 -38.09 12.65
C ILE A 61 -13.54 -38.19 13.77
N LYS A 62 -13.63 -39.38 14.39
CA LYS A 62 -14.58 -39.67 15.47
C LYS A 62 -14.14 -39.08 16.81
N LYS A 63 -12.86 -39.22 17.14
CA LYS A 63 -12.27 -38.71 18.38
C LYS A 63 -10.76 -38.52 18.22
N TYR A 64 -10.17 -37.76 19.13
CA TYR A 64 -8.72 -37.58 19.20
C TYR A 64 -8.22 -37.68 20.64
N GLU A 65 -6.93 -37.98 20.76
CA GLU A 65 -6.19 -38.00 22.01
C GLU A 65 -4.89 -37.22 21.88
N VAL A 66 -4.55 -36.46 22.91
CA VAL A 66 -3.27 -35.76 23.04
C VAL A 66 -2.51 -36.37 24.22
N SER A 67 -1.41 -37.07 23.94
CA SER A 67 -0.75 -37.93 24.93
C SER A 67 0.59 -37.42 25.43
N SER A 68 1.29 -36.52 24.71
CA SER A 68 2.51 -35.90 25.20
C SER A 68 2.81 -34.53 24.56
N LEU A 69 3.09 -33.55 25.42
CA LEU A 69 3.71 -32.26 25.07
C LEU A 69 5.13 -32.30 25.61
N LYS A 70 6.12 -32.44 24.73
CA LYS A 70 7.53 -32.52 25.13
C LYS A 70 8.31 -31.38 24.50
N LEU A 71 9.05 -30.63 25.32
CA LEU A 71 9.99 -29.63 24.82
C LEU A 71 11.02 -30.34 23.92
N ALA A 72 11.05 -29.92 22.66
CA ALA A 72 11.94 -30.43 21.62
C ALA A 72 13.21 -29.57 21.54
N GLU A 73 13.06 -28.25 21.59
CA GLU A 73 14.16 -27.29 21.49
C GLU A 73 13.78 -25.98 22.17
N GLN A 74 14.77 -25.26 22.67
CA GLN A 74 14.62 -23.89 23.16
C GLN A 74 15.61 -22.99 22.42
N VAL A 75 15.09 -22.06 21.62
CA VAL A 75 15.90 -21.16 20.82
C VAL A 75 15.95 -19.78 21.49
N PRO A 76 17.11 -19.33 22.01
CA PRO A 76 17.24 -18.00 22.60
C PRO A 76 16.91 -16.91 21.58
N TYR A 77 16.18 -15.88 22.01
CA TYR A 77 15.84 -14.74 21.18
C TYR A 77 16.61 -13.49 21.63
N SER A 78 17.22 -12.79 20.68
CA SER A 78 18.20 -11.72 20.96
C SER A 78 17.61 -10.52 21.70
N GLN A 79 16.30 -10.29 21.59
CA GLN A 79 15.60 -9.20 22.29
C GLN A 79 15.12 -9.59 23.71
N GLY A 80 15.46 -10.79 24.18
CA GLY A 80 15.05 -11.36 25.46
C GLY A 80 14.22 -12.64 25.26
N GLY A 81 14.16 -13.49 26.29
CA GLY A 81 13.36 -14.72 26.29
C GLY A 81 13.85 -15.81 25.32
N SER A 82 12.97 -16.77 25.02
CA SER A 82 13.23 -17.86 24.08
C SER A 82 11.97 -18.33 23.36
N PHE A 83 12.15 -18.92 22.17
CA PHE A 83 11.11 -19.70 21.51
C PHE A 83 11.25 -21.16 21.93
N ASP A 84 10.25 -21.63 22.66
CA ASP A 84 10.16 -22.99 23.16
C ASP A 84 9.32 -23.82 22.18
N TYR A 85 9.94 -24.83 21.57
CA TYR A 85 9.29 -25.71 20.60
C TYR A 85 8.85 -26.99 21.28
N TYR A 86 7.55 -27.22 21.38
CA TYR A 86 6.96 -28.42 21.98
C TYR A 86 6.48 -29.37 20.89
N LYS A 87 7.00 -30.59 20.87
CA LYS A 87 6.44 -31.66 20.06
C LYS A 87 5.12 -32.13 20.66
N ILE A 88 4.08 -32.20 19.84
CA ILE A 88 2.77 -32.76 20.20
C ILE A 88 2.65 -34.17 19.64
N ALA A 89 2.25 -35.12 20.49
CA ALA A 89 1.75 -36.41 20.03
C ALA A 89 0.21 -36.39 19.99
N VAL A 90 -0.35 -36.57 18.80
CA VAL A 90 -1.79 -36.64 18.56
C VAL A 90 -2.12 -38.01 17.98
N ARG A 91 -3.19 -38.62 18.48
CA ARG A 91 -3.79 -39.82 17.89
C ARG A 91 -5.21 -39.46 17.46
N LEU A 92 -5.62 -39.83 16.24
CA LEU A 92 -6.96 -39.58 15.72
C LEU A 92 -7.64 -40.92 15.40
N GLU A 93 -8.85 -41.14 15.92
CA GLU A 93 -9.67 -42.30 15.57
C GLU A 93 -10.52 -41.94 14.34
N PRO A 94 -10.31 -42.58 13.18
CA PRO A 94 -11.20 -42.40 12.04
C PRO A 94 -12.57 -43.03 12.32
N GLU A 95 -13.64 -42.50 11.73
CA GLU A 95 -14.95 -43.17 11.74
C GLU A 95 -14.91 -44.50 10.99
N ASN A 96 -14.17 -44.56 9.87
CA ASN A 96 -14.02 -45.76 9.07
C ASN A 96 -12.58 -45.95 8.58
N SER A 97 -11.95 -47.04 9.01
CA SER A 97 -10.57 -47.39 8.62
C SER A 97 -10.36 -47.58 7.09
N GLU A 98 -11.43 -47.85 6.32
CA GLU A 98 -11.33 -47.94 4.85
C GLU A 98 -11.13 -46.58 4.18
N GLN A 99 -11.53 -45.47 4.82
CA GLN A 99 -11.28 -44.11 4.30
C GLN A 99 -9.78 -43.83 4.17
N ILE A 100 -8.99 -44.31 5.15
CA ILE A 100 -7.53 -44.18 5.13
C ILE A 100 -6.96 -44.83 3.87
N LYS A 101 -7.31 -46.09 3.60
CA LYS A 101 -6.81 -46.83 2.43
C LYS A 101 -7.19 -46.15 1.11
N GLN A 102 -8.38 -45.55 1.05
CA GLN A 102 -8.83 -44.80 -0.12
C GLN A 102 -7.97 -43.55 -0.35
N VAL A 103 -7.69 -42.78 0.70
CA VAL A 103 -6.83 -41.59 0.66
C VAL A 103 -5.39 -41.94 0.31
N GLU A 104 -4.80 -42.95 0.94
CA GLU A 104 -3.43 -43.37 0.64
C GLU A 104 -3.26 -43.75 -0.83
N LYS A 105 -4.29 -44.39 -1.42
CA LYS A 105 -4.29 -44.76 -2.84
C LYS A 105 -4.54 -43.57 -3.77
N ARG A 106 -5.45 -42.66 -3.40
CA ARG A 106 -5.84 -41.49 -4.22
C ARG A 106 -4.72 -40.45 -4.26
N ASP A 107 -4.17 -40.12 -3.09
CA ASP A 107 -3.30 -38.94 -2.92
C ASP A 107 -1.82 -39.30 -2.78
N GLN A 108 -1.49 -40.60 -2.74
CA GLN A 108 -0.13 -41.11 -2.49
C GLN A 108 0.46 -40.65 -1.15
N ILE A 109 -0.39 -40.22 -0.22
CA ILE A 109 0.00 -39.81 1.12
C ILE A 109 -0.01 -41.04 2.03
N LYS A 110 1.14 -41.38 2.61
CA LYS A 110 1.22 -42.48 3.59
C LYS A 110 0.67 -42.04 4.95
N ILE A 111 -0.26 -42.79 5.50
CA ILE A 111 -0.86 -42.59 6.83
C ILE A 111 -0.41 -43.74 7.74
N THR A 112 0.22 -43.40 8.85
CA THR A 112 0.69 -44.35 9.85
C THR A 112 -0.35 -44.44 10.96
N CYS A 113 -0.80 -45.66 11.22
CA CYS A 113 -1.68 -45.97 12.34
C CYS A 113 -0.95 -46.79 13.42
N ASP A 114 -1.41 -46.70 14.66
CA ASP A 114 -0.99 -47.61 15.72
C ASP A 114 -1.75 -48.95 15.66
N GLU A 115 -1.44 -49.85 16.60
CA GLU A 115 -2.05 -51.18 16.69
C GLU A 115 -3.57 -51.15 16.87
N ALA A 116 -4.12 -50.06 17.41
CA ALA A 116 -5.56 -49.87 17.59
C ALA A 116 -6.22 -49.25 16.34
N GLY A 117 -5.46 -48.99 15.28
CA GLY A 117 -5.96 -48.40 14.04
C GLY A 117 -6.11 -46.87 14.09
N TRP A 118 -5.59 -46.21 15.13
CA TRP A 118 -5.64 -44.76 15.23
C TRP A 118 -4.52 -44.14 14.40
N ILE A 119 -4.83 -43.06 13.70
CA ILE A 119 -3.87 -42.28 12.94
C ILE A 119 -2.93 -41.57 13.92
N ILE A 120 -1.64 -41.84 13.79
CA ILE A 120 -0.59 -41.25 14.64
C ILE A 120 0.37 -40.34 13.86
N LYS A 121 0.44 -40.52 12.53
CA LYS A 121 1.29 -39.70 11.65
C LYS A 121 0.78 -39.75 10.22
N ASN A 122 0.92 -38.66 9.49
CA ASN A 122 0.73 -38.60 8.05
C ASN A 122 2.04 -38.09 7.42
N SER A 123 2.50 -38.70 6.33
CA SER A 123 3.76 -38.35 5.65
C SER A 123 3.80 -36.94 5.06
N GLY A 124 2.67 -36.34 4.71
CA GLY A 124 2.56 -34.95 4.24
C GLY A 124 2.52 -33.91 5.36
N ILE A 125 2.15 -34.30 6.58
CA ILE A 125 2.06 -33.40 7.76
C ILE A 125 3.27 -33.58 8.70
N GLY A 126 3.77 -34.81 8.84
CA GLY A 126 4.86 -35.17 9.73
C GLY A 126 4.49 -35.09 11.21
N ASN A 127 5.49 -34.86 12.07
CA ASN A 127 5.28 -34.51 13.48
C ASN A 127 4.68 -33.09 13.59
N LEU A 128 3.89 -32.84 14.64
CA LEU A 128 3.35 -31.51 14.93
C LEU A 128 4.13 -30.85 16.08
N TYR A 129 4.35 -29.55 15.95
CA TYR A 129 5.04 -28.73 16.94
C TYR A 129 4.18 -27.52 17.32
N ILE A 130 4.27 -27.10 18.58
CA ILE A 130 3.83 -25.79 19.05
C ILE A 130 5.09 -25.00 19.39
N SER A 131 5.34 -23.91 18.68
CA SER A 131 6.24 -22.86 19.16
C SER A 131 5.47 -21.99 20.15
N ALA A 132 6.08 -21.67 21.29
CA ALA A 132 5.59 -20.67 22.23
C ALA A 132 6.74 -19.74 22.61
N TYR A 133 6.48 -18.44 22.66
CA TYR A 133 7.46 -17.51 23.20
C TYR A 133 7.40 -17.51 24.74
N ASN A 134 8.57 -17.57 25.36
CA ASN A 134 8.78 -17.60 26.79
C ASN A 134 9.60 -16.39 27.23
N ASP A 135 8.98 -15.47 27.96
CA ASP A 135 9.63 -14.27 28.51
C ASP A 135 10.29 -14.50 29.88
N GLY A 136 10.26 -15.75 30.38
CA GLY A 136 10.71 -16.15 31.71
C GLY A 136 9.62 -16.07 32.79
N LYS A 137 8.42 -15.57 32.48
CA LYS A 137 7.27 -15.51 33.40
C LYS A 137 6.07 -16.31 32.89
N GLU A 138 5.77 -16.20 31.60
CA GLU A 138 4.61 -16.85 30.99
C GLU A 138 4.91 -17.29 29.54
N LEU A 139 4.08 -18.21 29.05
CA LEU A 139 4.08 -18.59 27.63
C LEU A 139 2.98 -17.84 26.90
N TYR A 140 3.32 -17.27 25.76
CA TYR A 140 2.39 -16.61 24.85
C TYR A 140 2.87 -16.74 23.39
N GLU A 141 2.14 -16.18 22.43
CA GLU A 141 2.38 -16.36 20.98
C GLU A 141 2.55 -17.83 20.55
N PHE A 142 1.47 -18.59 20.66
CA PHE A 142 1.46 -19.99 20.23
C PHE A 142 1.33 -20.11 18.71
N LEU A 143 2.30 -20.75 18.07
CA LEU A 143 2.28 -21.07 16.65
C LEU A 143 2.35 -22.59 16.45
N TRP A 144 1.44 -23.11 15.64
CA TRP A 144 1.43 -24.51 15.23
C TRP A 144 2.25 -24.69 13.94
N ILE A 145 3.14 -25.67 13.96
CA ILE A 145 4.12 -25.90 12.90
C ILE A 145 4.11 -27.38 12.54
N ARG A 146 4.00 -27.68 11.25
CA ARG A 146 4.17 -29.05 10.73
C ARG A 146 5.65 -29.33 10.55
N GLU A 147 6.07 -30.57 10.78
CA GLU A 147 7.47 -30.99 10.59
C GLU A 147 7.96 -30.75 9.15
N GLY A 148 7.05 -30.81 8.17
CA GLY A 148 7.34 -30.49 6.76
C GLY A 148 7.59 -29.00 6.50
N ASP A 149 7.06 -28.10 7.33
CA ASP A 149 7.21 -26.65 7.21
C ASP A 149 8.53 -26.16 7.86
N LEU A 150 9.21 -27.02 8.61
CA LEU A 150 10.49 -26.70 9.25
C LEU A 150 11.67 -26.95 8.29
N PRO A 151 12.61 -25.99 8.15
CA PRO A 151 13.87 -26.22 7.47
C PRO A 151 14.60 -27.40 8.11
N LYS A 152 15.46 -28.05 7.33
CA LYS A 152 16.25 -29.21 7.78
C LYS A 152 17.72 -28.82 7.93
N ASP A 153 18.34 -29.31 8.99
CA ASP A 153 19.79 -29.23 9.17
C ASP A 153 20.53 -30.15 8.19
N GLU A 154 21.86 -30.09 8.17
CA GLU A 154 22.71 -30.94 7.32
C GLU A 154 22.50 -32.46 7.53
N LYS A 155 21.87 -32.85 8.64
CA LYS A 155 21.57 -34.24 9.01
C LYS A 155 20.11 -34.61 8.73
N GLY A 156 19.33 -33.73 8.10
CA GLY A 156 17.93 -33.94 7.75
C GLY A 156 16.96 -33.80 8.93
N LYS A 157 17.40 -33.27 10.08
CA LYS A 157 16.54 -33.03 11.26
C LYS A 157 15.93 -31.63 11.21
N PRO A 158 14.77 -31.40 11.86
CA PRO A 158 14.20 -30.05 11.93
C PRO A 158 15.17 -29.06 12.56
N ASP A 159 15.40 -27.93 11.88
CA ASP A 159 16.25 -26.84 12.32
C ASP A 159 15.37 -25.71 12.89
N PHE A 160 15.07 -25.81 14.20
CA PHE A 160 14.27 -24.81 14.89
C PHE A 160 14.98 -23.46 14.99
N LYS A 161 16.31 -23.46 15.01
CA LYS A 161 17.08 -22.22 15.07
C LYS A 161 16.96 -21.47 13.75
N ALA A 162 17.22 -22.11 12.62
CA ALA A 162 17.05 -21.50 11.30
C ALA A 162 15.61 -21.07 11.06
N PHE A 163 14.62 -21.85 11.50
CA PHE A 163 13.22 -21.44 11.44
C PHE A 163 12.94 -20.16 12.24
N THR A 164 13.43 -20.12 13.50
CA THR A 164 13.27 -18.96 14.39
C THR A 164 13.95 -17.74 13.78
N GLU A 165 15.21 -17.89 13.34
CA GLU A 165 15.98 -16.82 12.71
C GLU A 165 15.23 -16.33 11.47
N TYR A 166 14.97 -17.18 10.47
CA TYR A 166 14.25 -16.78 9.25
C TYR A 166 12.91 -16.10 9.53
N ARG A 167 12.10 -16.66 10.45
CA ARG A 167 10.77 -16.14 10.77
C ARG A 167 10.84 -14.76 11.45
N TYR A 168 11.90 -14.51 12.19
CA TYR A 168 12.00 -13.40 13.15
C TYR A 168 13.23 -12.50 12.89
N GLU A 169 13.89 -12.67 11.75
CA GLU A 169 15.05 -11.88 11.30
C GLU A 169 14.64 -10.43 11.01
N GLN A 170 13.43 -10.22 10.47
CA GLN A 170 12.88 -8.89 10.13
C GLN A 170 12.48 -8.02 11.33
N LEU A 171 12.70 -8.49 12.56
CA LEU A 171 12.25 -7.82 13.79
C LEU A 171 13.34 -6.99 14.46
N SER A 172 14.56 -7.01 13.93
CA SER A 172 15.49 -5.93 14.20
C SER A 172 14.85 -4.64 13.71
N ALA A 173 14.88 -3.57 14.51
CA ALA A 173 14.48 -2.27 14.02
C ALA A 173 15.20 -2.03 12.70
N GLU A 174 14.44 -1.81 11.62
CA GLU A 174 15.04 -1.36 10.38
C GLU A 174 15.87 -0.11 10.70
N LYS A 175 16.97 0.06 9.98
CA LYS A 175 17.84 1.19 10.19
C LYS A 175 17.02 2.47 10.01
N VAL A 176 16.73 3.16 11.10
CA VAL A 176 16.05 4.45 11.05
C VAL A 176 16.97 5.41 10.29
N VAL A 177 16.54 5.78 9.09
CA VAL A 177 17.18 6.82 8.30
C VAL A 177 16.38 8.10 8.54
N ASP A 178 17.03 9.11 9.13
CA ASP A 178 16.42 10.40 9.46
C ASP A 178 15.64 11.03 8.29
N GLU A 179 16.01 10.68 7.05
CA GLU A 179 15.34 11.08 5.81
C GLU A 179 13.83 10.77 5.81
N TYR A 180 13.46 9.57 6.25
CA TYR A 180 12.08 9.07 6.26
C TYR A 180 11.39 9.31 7.60
N THR A 181 11.45 10.57 8.05
CA THR A 181 10.85 11.02 9.32
C THR A 181 9.82 12.11 9.08
N LEU A 182 8.62 11.94 9.63
CA LEU A 182 7.63 13.01 9.79
C LEU A 182 7.86 13.77 11.10
N LYS A 183 7.85 15.10 11.01
CA LYS A 183 7.93 16.03 12.13
C LYS A 183 6.59 16.73 12.31
N TRP A 184 6.03 16.64 13.50
CA TRP A 184 4.76 17.27 13.88
C TRP A 184 4.88 17.89 15.27
N ASP A 185 4.97 19.23 15.35
CA ASP A 185 5.28 19.93 16.60
C ASP A 185 6.55 19.33 17.27
N ASP A 186 6.47 18.84 18.50
CA ASP A 186 7.58 18.16 19.22
C ASP A 186 7.65 16.64 18.94
N ILE A 187 6.74 16.11 18.14
CA ILE A 187 6.61 14.69 17.83
C ILE A 187 7.39 14.37 16.56
N LYS A 188 8.17 13.28 16.59
CA LYS A 188 8.84 12.70 15.43
C LYS A 188 8.45 11.23 15.31
N ILE A 189 8.10 10.82 14.09
CA ILE A 189 7.80 9.44 13.76
C ILE A 189 8.56 9.09 12.49
N SER A 190 9.34 8.02 12.53
CA SER A 190 10.24 7.63 11.46
C SER A 190 9.91 6.24 10.96
N ILE A 191 10.08 5.98 9.66
CA ILE A 191 10.07 4.61 9.13
C ILE A 191 11.20 3.82 9.81
N GLY A 192 10.93 2.56 10.13
CA GLY A 192 11.85 1.70 10.90
C GLY A 192 11.84 1.95 12.41
N GLN A 193 11.21 3.03 12.90
CA GLN A 193 11.17 3.36 14.32
C GLN A 193 10.30 2.35 15.07
N ASN A 194 10.89 1.67 16.06
CA ASN A 194 10.16 0.77 16.95
C ASN A 194 9.83 1.49 18.28
N ASP A 195 8.63 2.07 18.35
CA ASP A 195 8.11 2.73 19.56
C ASP A 195 7.42 1.77 20.54
N LYS A 196 7.69 0.47 20.44
CA LYS A 196 7.05 -0.55 21.26
C LYS A 196 5.51 -0.51 21.16
N GLY A 197 4.99 -0.24 19.97
CA GLY A 197 3.55 -0.10 19.72
C GLY A 197 2.91 1.08 20.44
N ARG A 198 3.69 2.07 20.89
CA ARG A 198 3.20 3.28 21.55
C ARG A 198 3.61 4.52 20.78
N LEU A 199 3.08 4.63 19.57
CA LEU A 199 3.30 5.82 18.79
C LEU A 199 2.90 7.07 19.58
N PRO A 200 3.64 8.18 19.45
CA PRO A 200 3.35 9.45 20.12
C PRO A 200 2.07 10.15 19.58
N LEU A 201 1.09 9.40 19.09
CA LEU A 201 -0.21 9.85 18.57
C LEU A 201 -1.31 9.64 19.62
N THR A 202 -1.20 10.34 20.76
CA THR A 202 -2.06 10.12 21.94
C THR A 202 -3.57 10.31 21.72
N LYS A 203 -3.97 11.00 20.65
CA LYS A 203 -5.38 11.22 20.26
C LYS A 203 -5.86 10.29 19.15
N ALA A 204 -5.01 9.38 18.66
CA ALA A 204 -5.37 8.50 17.58
C ALA A 204 -6.40 7.45 18.03
N LYS A 205 -7.36 7.18 17.15
CA LYS A 205 -8.14 5.95 17.19
C LYS A 205 -7.24 4.83 16.68
N ILE A 206 -7.19 3.74 17.44
CA ILE A 206 -6.41 2.55 17.08
C ILE A 206 -7.38 1.51 16.52
N THR A 207 -7.11 1.01 15.32
CA THR A 207 -7.83 -0.14 14.74
C THR A 207 -6.87 -1.30 14.52
N LYS A 208 -7.38 -2.52 14.71
CA LYS A 208 -6.68 -3.76 14.41
C LYS A 208 -7.36 -4.42 13.23
N GLU A 209 -6.61 -4.76 12.21
CA GLU A 209 -7.15 -5.38 11.00
C GLU A 209 -6.33 -6.61 10.61
N ASP A 210 -6.97 -7.58 9.98
CA ASP A 210 -6.29 -8.72 9.39
C ASP A 210 -5.60 -8.23 8.10
N PRO A 211 -4.26 -8.32 7.98
CA PRO A 211 -3.52 -7.80 6.83
C PRO A 211 -3.83 -8.55 5.52
N GLY A 212 -4.55 -9.68 5.57
CA GLY A 212 -4.80 -10.49 4.39
C GLY A 212 -3.52 -11.06 3.78
N ASP A 213 -3.52 -11.27 2.47
CA ASP A 213 -2.51 -12.07 1.76
C ASP A 213 -1.21 -11.30 1.39
N LEU A 214 -1.13 -10.00 1.71
CA LEU A 214 -0.07 -9.09 1.25
C LEU A 214 1.32 -9.35 1.88
N MET A 215 1.40 -10.03 3.03
CA MET A 215 2.66 -10.28 3.77
C MET A 215 2.92 -11.77 4.07
N ARG A 216 2.33 -12.67 3.25
CA ARG A 216 2.47 -14.15 3.26
C ARG A 216 3.06 -14.76 4.57
N SER A 217 2.16 -15.12 5.50
CA SER A 217 2.30 -16.10 6.61
C SER A 217 2.97 -15.73 7.94
N PHE A 218 3.36 -14.47 8.14
CA PHE A 218 4.09 -14.06 9.35
C PHE A 218 3.33 -13.09 10.26
N THR A 219 2.57 -12.15 9.70
CA THR A 219 1.86 -11.09 10.45
C THR A 219 0.55 -11.59 11.05
N ARG A 220 0.27 -11.23 12.31
CA ARG A 220 -0.96 -11.59 13.04
C ARG A 220 -2.08 -10.56 12.85
N TYR A 221 -1.76 -9.28 12.88
CA TYR A 221 -2.67 -8.17 12.53
C TYR A 221 -1.86 -6.93 12.16
N ARG A 222 -2.50 -5.92 11.57
CA ARG A 222 -1.97 -4.55 11.46
C ARG A 222 -2.58 -3.66 12.52
N GLU A 223 -1.79 -2.77 13.14
CA GLU A 223 -2.29 -1.69 13.99
C GLU A 223 -2.21 -0.37 13.23
N ILE A 224 -3.38 0.26 13.05
CA ILE A 224 -3.50 1.54 12.37
C ILE A 224 -3.85 2.61 13.41
N TRP A 225 -2.99 3.62 13.51
CA TRP A 225 -3.11 4.76 14.40
C TRP A 225 -3.60 5.97 13.62
N LYS A 226 -4.88 6.31 13.77
CA LYS A 226 -5.53 7.35 12.96
C LYS A 226 -6.02 8.53 13.79
N THR A 227 -5.52 9.72 13.48
CA THR A 227 -6.09 11.00 13.90
C THR A 227 -6.89 11.61 12.75
N LYS A 228 -7.35 12.86 12.89
CA LYS A 228 -7.98 13.59 11.78
C LYS A 228 -7.02 13.87 10.62
N GLU A 229 -5.71 14.04 10.89
CA GLU A 229 -4.76 14.59 9.92
C GLU A 229 -3.53 13.70 9.68
N ILE A 230 -3.36 12.64 10.46
CA ILE A 230 -2.23 11.71 10.38
C ILE A 230 -2.74 10.28 10.57
N CYS A 231 -2.22 9.38 9.74
CA CYS A 231 -2.33 7.94 9.88
C CYS A 231 -0.93 7.33 9.93
N ALA A 232 -0.71 6.36 10.81
CA ALA A 232 0.50 5.57 10.86
C ALA A 232 0.14 4.09 11.03
N GLU A 233 0.89 3.22 10.37
CA GLU A 233 0.68 1.77 10.37
C GLU A 233 1.95 1.06 10.83
N THR A 234 1.75 0.11 11.74
CA THR A 234 2.73 -0.89 12.14
C THR A 234 2.10 -2.26 11.88
N TYR A 235 2.87 -3.21 11.36
CA TYR A 235 2.43 -4.61 11.42
C TYR A 235 2.59 -5.13 12.85
N CYS A 236 1.95 -6.26 13.12
CA CYS A 236 2.13 -7.01 14.36
C CYS A 236 2.26 -8.51 14.02
N TYR A 237 3.50 -9.00 13.93
CA TYR A 237 3.95 -10.38 13.98
C TYR A 237 3.71 -11.02 15.37
N PHE A 238 3.78 -10.27 16.50
CA PHE A 238 3.55 -10.79 17.87
C PHE A 238 2.71 -9.86 18.76
N GLU A 239 1.78 -10.38 19.56
CA GLU A 239 0.95 -9.53 20.44
C GLU A 239 1.72 -8.71 21.49
N ARG A 240 2.96 -9.09 21.84
CA ARG A 240 3.74 -8.42 22.90
C ARG A 240 5.16 -8.00 22.51
N HIS A 241 5.59 -8.27 21.28
CA HIS A 241 6.86 -7.81 20.74
C HIS A 241 6.59 -7.02 19.47
N TYR A 242 7.01 -5.77 19.51
CA TYR A 242 6.43 -4.70 18.75
C TYR A 242 7.30 -4.34 17.56
N GLU A 243 6.65 -3.87 16.52
CA GLU A 243 7.24 -3.69 15.21
C GLU A 243 7.54 -2.25 14.85
N PRO A 244 8.44 -2.04 13.88
CA PRO A 244 8.71 -0.73 13.33
C PRO A 244 7.48 -0.14 12.64
N VAL A 245 7.47 1.19 12.55
CA VAL A 245 6.59 1.92 11.62
C VAL A 245 7.00 1.60 10.19
N LEU A 246 6.03 1.21 9.37
CA LEU A 246 6.27 0.80 7.98
C LEU A 246 5.58 1.70 6.97
N ARG A 247 4.46 2.33 7.34
CA ARG A 247 3.76 3.30 6.49
C ARG A 247 3.18 4.43 7.33
N MET A 248 3.19 5.63 6.77
CA MET A 248 2.60 6.83 7.37
C MET A 248 2.02 7.72 6.28
N ALA A 249 0.89 8.36 6.55
CA ALA A 249 0.32 9.37 5.66
C ALA A 249 -0.24 10.55 6.46
N THR A 250 -0.22 11.74 5.86
CA THR A 250 -0.71 12.96 6.50
C THR A 250 -1.31 13.94 5.50
N THR A 251 -2.34 14.65 5.95
CA THR A 251 -2.93 15.83 5.27
C THR A 251 -2.76 17.10 6.11
N SER A 252 -1.98 17.05 7.19
CA SER A 252 -1.79 18.20 8.07
C SER A 252 -0.78 19.19 7.49
N PRO A 253 -1.12 20.49 7.38
CA PRO A 253 -0.15 21.54 7.02
C PRO A 253 0.93 21.76 8.09
N LYS A 254 0.75 21.18 9.29
CA LYS A 254 1.74 21.24 10.38
C LYS A 254 2.82 20.17 10.27
N VAL A 255 2.60 19.16 9.44
CA VAL A 255 3.52 18.04 9.32
C VAL A 255 4.45 18.27 8.13
N LYS A 256 5.73 18.06 8.35
CA LYS A 256 6.75 18.07 7.29
C LYS A 256 7.66 16.87 7.43
N THR A 257 8.15 16.38 6.30
CA THR A 257 9.23 15.42 6.27
C THR A 257 10.53 16.06 6.77
N ASN A 258 11.52 15.25 7.15
CA ASN A 258 12.84 15.78 7.51
C ASN A 258 13.51 16.55 6.35
N ARG A 259 13.17 16.20 5.10
CA ARG A 259 13.58 16.92 3.89
C ARG A 259 12.87 18.27 3.72
N GLY A 260 11.73 18.47 4.39
CA GLY A 260 10.95 19.71 4.33
C GLY A 260 9.77 19.66 3.37
N ILE A 261 9.47 18.48 2.81
CA ILE A 261 8.25 18.24 2.02
C ILE A 261 7.05 18.22 2.98
N GLY A 262 6.01 18.98 2.70
CA GLY A 262 4.84 19.08 3.56
C GLY A 262 3.63 19.59 2.81
N VAL A 263 2.46 19.43 3.43
CA VAL A 263 1.20 19.91 2.87
C VAL A 263 1.24 21.43 2.71
N GLY A 264 0.84 21.90 1.53
CA GLY A 264 0.89 23.31 1.13
C GLY A 264 2.15 23.72 0.37
N ASN A 265 3.18 22.88 0.28
CA ASN A 265 4.31 23.16 -0.61
C ASN A 265 3.86 23.23 -2.07
N THR A 266 4.43 24.15 -2.84
CA THR A 266 4.18 24.25 -4.28
C THR A 266 5.14 23.35 -5.06
N ALA A 267 4.79 23.03 -6.31
CA ALA A 267 5.67 22.28 -7.21
C ALA A 267 7.03 22.98 -7.35
N GLU A 268 6.99 24.28 -7.63
CA GLU A 268 8.16 25.16 -7.75
C GLU A 268 9.10 25.05 -6.54
N GLN A 269 8.58 25.19 -5.31
CA GLN A 269 9.38 25.08 -4.08
C GLN A 269 10.10 23.73 -3.97
N LEU A 270 9.46 22.65 -4.40
CA LEU A 270 10.03 21.31 -4.33
C LEU A 270 11.05 21.10 -5.45
N PHE A 271 10.77 21.57 -6.67
CA PHE A 271 11.72 21.48 -7.76
C PHE A 271 12.96 22.36 -7.55
N ASP A 272 12.82 23.55 -6.96
CA ASP A 272 13.96 24.39 -6.57
C ASP A 272 14.83 23.68 -5.53
N ALA A 273 14.21 23.00 -4.57
CA ALA A 273 14.92 22.34 -3.48
C ALA A 273 15.66 21.05 -3.90
N TYR A 274 15.08 20.27 -4.82
CA TYR A 274 15.58 18.93 -5.17
C TYR A 274 16.03 18.79 -6.63
N GLY A 275 15.59 19.67 -7.52
CA GLY A 275 15.76 19.57 -8.97
C GLY A 275 14.66 18.74 -9.64
N ALA A 276 14.22 19.17 -10.83
CA ALA A 276 13.16 18.52 -11.60
C ALA A 276 13.46 17.04 -11.93
N ASP A 277 14.72 16.71 -12.19
CA ASP A 277 15.12 15.33 -12.49
C ASP A 277 15.18 14.43 -11.25
N GLN A 278 15.09 14.96 -10.02
CA GLN A 278 15.14 14.15 -8.78
C GLN A 278 13.77 13.78 -8.23
N LEU A 279 12.70 14.39 -8.74
CA LEU A 279 11.33 14.03 -8.41
C LEU A 279 10.79 13.14 -9.53
N VAL A 280 10.41 11.91 -9.19
CA VAL A 280 9.88 10.93 -10.15
C VAL A 280 8.36 11.00 -10.10
N PHE A 281 7.73 11.19 -11.25
CA PHE A 281 6.29 11.40 -11.33
C PHE A 281 5.57 10.06 -11.47
N SER A 282 4.36 9.94 -10.95
CA SER A 282 3.53 8.75 -11.15
C SER A 282 2.08 9.16 -11.37
N SER A 283 1.42 8.57 -12.36
CA SER A 283 -0.04 8.60 -12.41
C SER A 283 -0.60 7.77 -11.25
N LYS A 284 -1.91 7.88 -11.01
CA LYS A 284 -2.69 7.37 -9.85
C LYS A 284 -2.36 5.96 -9.31
N SER A 285 -1.59 5.14 -10.02
CA SER A 285 -1.02 3.88 -9.54
C SER A 285 0.35 4.08 -8.89
N PHE A 286 0.35 4.36 -7.59
CA PHE A 286 1.54 4.24 -6.74
C PHE A 286 2.23 2.88 -6.99
N GLY A 287 3.44 2.83 -7.56
CA GLY A 287 4.16 1.57 -7.81
C GLY A 287 3.57 0.65 -8.90
N GLY A 288 2.65 1.13 -9.74
CA GLY A 288 1.97 0.30 -10.75
C GLY A 288 0.83 -0.56 -10.18
N GLN A 289 0.48 -1.67 -10.85
CA GLN A 289 -0.61 -2.58 -10.40
C GLN A 289 -0.33 -3.29 -9.06
N MET A 290 0.90 -3.22 -8.55
CA MET A 290 1.35 -4.03 -7.41
C MET A 290 1.23 -3.34 -6.06
N PHE A 291 0.84 -2.06 -6.02
CA PHE A 291 0.85 -1.29 -4.79
C PHE A 291 -0.32 -0.31 -4.76
N SER A 292 -1.00 -0.25 -3.62
CA SER A 292 -2.06 0.71 -3.35
C SER A 292 -1.52 1.83 -2.49
N SER A 293 -1.96 3.06 -2.78
CA SER A 293 -1.60 4.25 -2.01
C SER A 293 -2.19 4.13 -0.60
N PHE A 294 -1.35 4.18 0.43
CA PHE A 294 -1.85 4.11 1.81
C PHE A 294 -2.75 5.31 2.14
N ALA A 295 -2.47 6.49 1.58
CA ALA A 295 -3.31 7.67 1.71
C ALA A 295 -4.71 7.47 1.11
N GLU A 296 -4.83 6.74 0.00
CA GLU A 296 -6.13 6.39 -0.61
C GLU A 296 -6.90 5.35 0.22
N GLU A 297 -6.22 4.27 0.63
CA GLU A 297 -6.82 3.22 1.48
C GLU A 297 -7.42 3.82 2.77
N GLN A 298 -6.79 4.87 3.28
CA GLN A 298 -7.23 5.58 4.48
C GLN A 298 -8.28 6.67 4.21
N GLY A 299 -8.72 6.85 2.96
CA GLY A 299 -9.66 7.89 2.55
C GLY A 299 -9.14 9.31 2.81
N LEU A 300 -7.81 9.48 2.84
CA LEU A 300 -7.17 10.80 2.95
C LEU A 300 -7.16 11.52 1.60
N LEU A 301 -7.30 10.76 0.51
CA LEU A 301 -7.50 11.23 -0.86
C LEU A 301 -8.86 10.73 -1.35
N GLN A 302 -9.57 11.52 -2.14
CA GLN A 302 -10.83 11.08 -2.75
C GLN A 302 -10.57 10.59 -4.19
N GLU A 303 -11.21 9.50 -4.60
CA GLU A 303 -11.04 8.88 -5.94
C GLU A 303 -11.34 9.86 -7.10
N ASN A 304 -12.33 10.74 -6.87
CA ASN A 304 -12.82 11.70 -7.86
C ASN A 304 -12.05 13.03 -7.87
N GLU A 305 -11.07 13.21 -6.98
CA GLU A 305 -10.27 14.43 -6.96
C GLU A 305 -9.16 14.36 -8.02
N GLU A 306 -8.88 15.52 -8.63
CA GLU A 306 -7.76 15.69 -9.53
C GLU A 306 -6.46 15.90 -8.75
N TRP A 307 -5.63 14.87 -8.68
CA TRP A 307 -4.31 14.97 -8.07
C TRP A 307 -3.26 14.19 -8.87
N THR A 308 -2.00 14.58 -8.71
CA THR A 308 -0.81 13.90 -9.25
C THR A 308 0.08 13.44 -8.09
N CYS A 309 0.61 12.22 -8.17
CA CYS A 309 1.55 11.70 -7.18
C CYS A 309 3.00 11.88 -7.66
N TYR A 310 3.86 12.23 -6.73
CA TYR A 310 5.28 12.42 -6.93
C TYR A 310 6.02 11.57 -5.91
N GLY A 311 7.08 10.91 -6.35
CA GLY A 311 8.01 10.18 -5.53
C GLY A 311 9.32 10.93 -5.40
N PHE A 312 9.81 11.00 -4.17
CA PHE A 312 11.20 11.29 -3.88
C PHE A 312 11.86 10.00 -3.41
N THR A 313 12.79 9.51 -4.23
CA THR A 313 13.68 8.41 -3.89
C THR A 313 15.05 9.02 -3.61
N GLY A 314 15.44 9.03 -2.34
CA GLY A 314 16.78 9.46 -1.93
C GLY A 314 17.87 8.69 -2.68
N LYS A 315 19.11 9.16 -2.60
CA LYS A 315 20.28 8.46 -3.18
C LYS A 315 20.75 7.26 -2.33
N ASP A 316 19.98 6.86 -1.33
CA ASP A 316 20.29 5.75 -0.46
C ASP A 316 19.94 4.40 -1.09
N ASP A 317 20.48 3.35 -0.48
CA ASP A 317 20.27 1.95 -0.83
C ASP A 317 19.04 1.35 -0.14
N THR A 318 18.23 2.17 0.54
CA THR A 318 16.98 1.73 1.17
C THR A 318 15.90 1.49 0.12
N ILE A 319 14.90 0.72 0.51
CA ILE A 319 13.63 0.50 -0.21
C ILE A 319 12.55 1.51 0.21
N ASP A 320 12.89 2.45 1.09
CA ASP A 320 11.96 3.43 1.63
C ASP A 320 11.72 4.57 0.64
N TYR A 321 10.55 5.19 0.74
CA TYR A 321 10.13 6.26 -0.14
C TYR A 321 9.40 7.39 0.59
N ILE A 322 9.41 8.57 -0.03
CA ILE A 322 8.51 9.67 0.29
C ILE A 322 7.67 9.92 -0.95
N ALA A 323 6.36 9.75 -0.83
CA ALA A 323 5.40 10.18 -1.83
C ALA A 323 4.69 11.45 -1.39
N PHE A 324 4.36 12.32 -2.32
CA PHE A 324 3.52 13.48 -2.07
C PHE A 324 2.55 13.69 -3.21
N TYR A 325 1.33 14.05 -2.84
CA TYR A 325 0.20 14.18 -3.75
C TYR A 325 -0.09 15.66 -3.93
N MET A 326 -0.18 16.11 -5.17
CA MET A 326 -0.45 17.51 -5.49
C MET A 326 -1.82 17.69 -6.10
N ARG A 327 -2.52 18.72 -5.65
CA ARG A 327 -3.80 19.21 -6.17
C ARG A 327 -3.72 20.73 -6.28
N GLU A 328 -4.19 21.30 -7.40
CA GLU A 328 -4.15 22.75 -7.65
C GLU A 328 -2.75 23.36 -7.42
N GLY A 329 -1.71 22.68 -7.92
CA GLY A 329 -0.33 23.13 -7.80
C GLY A 329 0.27 23.09 -6.39
N LYS A 330 -0.42 22.50 -5.40
CA LYS A 330 0.04 22.38 -4.01
C LYS A 330 -0.03 20.94 -3.49
N VAL A 331 0.90 20.57 -2.63
CA VAL A 331 0.85 19.30 -1.90
C VAL A 331 -0.40 19.25 -1.02
N CYS A 332 -1.26 18.25 -1.21
CA CYS A 332 -2.46 18.01 -0.40
C CYS A 332 -2.28 16.86 0.60
N ALA A 333 -1.42 15.90 0.30
CA ALA A 333 -1.06 14.81 1.20
C ALA A 333 0.41 14.41 1.03
N VAL A 334 0.98 13.86 2.09
CA VAL A 334 2.32 13.26 2.08
C VAL A 334 2.22 11.85 2.64
N GLU A 335 2.92 10.92 2.03
CA GLU A 335 3.04 9.52 2.44
C GLU A 335 4.51 9.12 2.53
N MET A 336 4.83 8.28 3.51
CA MET A 336 6.11 7.61 3.63
C MET A 336 5.85 6.13 3.84
N GLY A 337 6.71 5.29 3.29
CA GLY A 337 6.66 3.89 3.63
C GLY A 337 7.88 3.11 3.15
N THR A 338 7.85 1.83 3.51
CA THR A 338 8.81 0.82 3.07
C THR A 338 8.25 0.11 1.83
N GLY A 339 9.04 0.01 0.76
CA GLY A 339 8.67 -0.64 -0.49
C GLY A 339 8.66 -2.18 -0.45
N PHE A 340 8.97 -2.77 0.70
CA PHE A 340 9.16 -4.21 0.94
C PHE A 340 10.16 -4.86 -0.02
N ASP A 341 9.70 -5.40 -1.14
CA ASP A 341 10.55 -6.14 -2.09
C ASP A 341 11.16 -5.26 -3.18
N TYR A 342 10.70 -4.01 -3.35
CA TYR A 342 11.23 -3.11 -4.36
C TYR A 342 11.12 -1.64 -3.93
N LYS A 343 12.08 -0.80 -4.34
CA LYS A 343 11.99 0.66 -4.16
C LYS A 343 10.98 1.24 -5.16
N PRO A 344 9.88 1.87 -4.75
CA PRO A 344 8.95 2.51 -5.69
C PRO A 344 9.56 3.78 -6.28
N PHE A 345 9.01 4.29 -7.38
CA PHE A 345 9.48 5.51 -8.07
C PHE A 345 10.94 5.46 -8.55
N GLN A 346 11.30 4.38 -9.26
CA GLN A 346 12.60 4.29 -9.90
C GLN A 346 12.63 5.12 -11.18
N LYS A 347 13.74 5.84 -11.39
CA LYS A 347 14.03 6.46 -12.68
C LYS A 347 14.33 5.34 -13.67
N THR A 348 13.42 5.06 -14.58
CA THR A 348 13.69 4.18 -15.72
C THR A 348 14.21 5.03 -16.86
N GLU A 349 15.18 4.53 -17.64
CA GLU A 349 15.58 5.15 -18.92
C GLU A 349 14.53 4.93 -20.02
N MET A 350 13.33 4.45 -19.65
CA MET A 350 12.26 4.19 -20.59
C MET A 350 11.57 5.49 -20.98
N SER A 351 11.38 5.67 -22.29
CA SER A 351 10.52 6.71 -22.82
C SER A 351 9.10 6.18 -22.94
N TYR A 352 8.15 6.87 -22.33
CA TYR A 352 6.71 6.66 -22.44
C TYR A 352 6.17 7.73 -23.39
N PRO A 353 6.08 7.47 -24.70
CA PRO A 353 5.52 8.45 -25.63
C PRO A 353 4.03 8.64 -25.38
N LEU A 354 3.56 9.88 -25.48
CA LEU A 354 2.13 10.17 -25.50
C LEU A 354 1.58 9.84 -26.89
N GLU A 355 0.72 8.83 -26.97
CA GLU A 355 -0.01 8.49 -28.18
C GLU A 355 -1.50 8.76 -28.02
N VAL A 356 -2.09 9.39 -29.04
CA VAL A 356 -3.52 9.69 -29.08
C VAL A 356 -4.14 9.15 -30.37
N GLU A 357 -5.46 9.04 -30.37
CA GLU A 357 -6.29 8.72 -31.51
C GLU A 357 -7.57 9.56 -31.50
N PRO A 358 -8.23 9.81 -32.65
CA PRO A 358 -9.50 10.52 -32.64
C PRO A 358 -10.57 9.73 -31.88
N TYR A 359 -11.18 10.35 -30.88
CA TYR A 359 -12.36 9.83 -30.20
C TYR A 359 -13.64 10.31 -30.86
N ILE A 360 -13.74 11.64 -31.05
CA ILE A 360 -14.73 12.26 -31.92
C ILE A 360 -14.01 12.72 -33.18
N ASN A 361 -14.59 12.41 -34.33
CA ASN A 361 -14.17 12.93 -35.62
C ASN A 361 -15.42 13.11 -36.47
N ASP A 362 -15.98 14.31 -36.41
CA ASP A 362 -17.26 14.61 -37.04
C ASP A 362 -17.25 15.95 -37.77
N HIS A 363 -18.00 16.00 -38.85
CA HIS A 363 -18.11 17.16 -39.71
C HIS A 363 -19.55 17.34 -40.19
N MET A 364 -20.05 18.56 -40.05
CA MET A 364 -21.32 18.96 -40.62
C MET A 364 -21.28 20.39 -41.10
N ASP A 365 -21.99 20.60 -42.19
CA ASP A 365 -22.19 21.92 -42.76
C ASP A 365 -23.67 22.02 -43.16
N GLU A 366 -24.44 22.76 -42.37
CA GLU A 366 -25.81 23.16 -42.68
C GLU A 366 -25.82 24.65 -43.01
N PRO A 367 -25.81 25.01 -44.32
CA PRO A 367 -25.66 26.39 -44.74
C PRO A 367 -26.67 27.35 -44.11
N GLY A 368 -26.16 28.41 -43.48
CA GLY A 368 -26.99 29.42 -42.81
C GLY A 368 -27.54 29.00 -41.45
N VAL A 369 -27.34 27.73 -41.05
CA VAL A 369 -27.76 27.18 -39.75
C VAL A 369 -26.54 27.02 -38.86
N MET A 370 -25.60 26.14 -39.22
CA MET A 370 -24.39 25.88 -38.42
C MET A 370 -23.34 25.09 -39.20
N LYS A 371 -22.09 25.20 -38.74
CA LYS A 371 -20.97 24.37 -39.20
C LYS A 371 -20.21 23.83 -38.00
N TYR A 372 -19.84 22.55 -38.04
CA TYR A 372 -18.86 22.01 -37.09
C TYR A 372 -17.79 21.19 -37.80
N ASP A 373 -16.55 21.40 -37.37
CA ASP A 373 -15.36 20.66 -37.75
C ASP A 373 -14.69 20.18 -36.46
N VAL A 374 -15.06 19.01 -35.94
CA VAL A 374 -14.68 18.58 -34.58
C VAL A 374 -13.82 17.32 -34.63
N VAL A 375 -12.59 17.45 -34.14
CA VAL A 375 -11.71 16.34 -33.85
C VAL A 375 -11.26 16.42 -32.40
N ILE A 376 -11.87 15.61 -31.54
CA ILE A 376 -11.50 15.47 -30.12
C ILE A 376 -10.65 14.21 -29.97
N PRO A 377 -9.40 14.31 -29.49
CA PRO A 377 -8.54 13.15 -29.26
C PRO A 377 -8.95 12.39 -27.99
N ARG A 378 -8.61 11.10 -27.94
CA ARG A 378 -8.38 10.36 -26.69
C ARG A 378 -6.95 9.82 -26.68
N VAL A 379 -6.36 9.74 -25.50
CA VAL A 379 -5.11 9.02 -25.26
C VAL A 379 -5.38 7.52 -25.43
N LYS A 380 -4.51 6.81 -26.16
CA LYS A 380 -4.68 5.36 -26.39
C LYS A 380 -4.61 4.59 -25.08
N ASP A 381 -5.39 3.52 -24.98
CA ASP A 381 -5.44 2.68 -23.77
C ASP A 381 -4.08 2.02 -23.45
N SER A 382 -3.21 1.86 -24.46
CA SER A 382 -1.84 1.36 -24.31
C SER A 382 -0.86 2.33 -23.63
N VAL A 383 -1.22 3.61 -23.52
CA VAL A 383 -0.38 4.62 -22.86
C VAL A 383 -0.60 4.56 -21.35
N GLN A 384 0.49 4.50 -20.59
CA GLN A 384 0.42 4.52 -19.14
C GLN A 384 -0.22 5.82 -18.65
N GLY A 385 -1.18 5.73 -17.71
CA GLY A 385 -1.91 6.87 -17.17
C GLY A 385 -3.02 7.42 -18.09
N SER A 386 -3.33 6.74 -19.21
CA SER A 386 -4.34 7.16 -20.20
C SER A 386 -5.72 7.44 -19.59
N GLU A 387 -6.19 6.60 -18.66
CA GLU A 387 -7.48 6.77 -17.98
C GLU A 387 -7.62 8.16 -17.33
N SER A 388 -6.56 8.62 -16.66
CA SER A 388 -6.57 9.91 -15.97
C SER A 388 -6.63 11.10 -16.92
N LEU A 389 -5.97 11.01 -18.08
CA LEU A 389 -6.01 12.07 -19.11
C LEU A 389 -7.35 12.05 -19.86
N ASN A 390 -7.84 10.86 -20.22
CA ASN A 390 -9.10 10.70 -20.94
C ASN A 390 -10.29 11.17 -20.11
N ALA A 391 -10.30 10.93 -18.80
CA ALA A 391 -11.35 11.44 -17.91
C ALA A 391 -11.45 12.97 -17.92
N LEU A 392 -10.32 13.67 -18.01
CA LEU A 392 -10.29 15.15 -18.05
C LEU A 392 -10.74 15.69 -19.39
N ILE A 393 -10.24 15.09 -20.48
CA ILE A 393 -10.66 15.46 -21.82
C ILE A 393 -12.17 15.25 -21.95
N GLN A 394 -12.68 14.13 -21.42
CA GLN A 394 -14.11 13.88 -21.41
C GLN A 394 -14.87 14.92 -20.58
N LEU A 395 -14.39 15.28 -19.39
CA LEU A 395 -15.01 16.29 -18.55
C LEU A 395 -15.06 17.67 -19.22
N ASP A 396 -13.93 18.14 -19.77
CA ASP A 396 -13.81 19.46 -20.41
C ASP A 396 -14.62 19.58 -21.70
N PHE A 397 -14.80 18.47 -22.43
CA PHE A 397 -15.48 18.44 -23.73
C PHE A 397 -16.84 17.72 -23.70
N GLN A 398 -17.38 17.42 -22.51
CA GLN A 398 -18.60 16.61 -22.34
C GLN A 398 -19.78 17.19 -23.13
N ASP A 399 -19.98 18.51 -23.10
CA ASP A 399 -21.07 19.18 -23.81
C ASP A 399 -21.00 18.94 -25.33
N ILE A 400 -19.81 19.03 -25.92
CA ILE A 400 -19.60 18.82 -27.36
C ILE A 400 -19.74 17.34 -27.71
N ILE A 401 -19.20 16.46 -26.87
CA ILE A 401 -19.34 15.00 -27.03
C ILE A 401 -20.82 14.62 -27.03
N ASP A 402 -21.62 15.16 -26.10
CA ASP A 402 -23.05 14.92 -26.02
C ASP A 402 -23.81 15.49 -27.21
N CYS A 403 -23.46 16.69 -27.69
CA CYS A 403 -24.06 17.26 -28.89
C CYS A 403 -23.86 16.35 -30.11
N VAL A 404 -22.62 15.89 -30.32
CA VAL A 404 -22.25 15.04 -31.46
C VAL A 404 -22.85 13.64 -31.35
N GLN A 405 -22.73 12.99 -30.19
CA GLN A 405 -23.14 11.60 -30.03
C GLN A 405 -24.64 11.41 -29.77
N ASN A 406 -25.26 12.32 -29.01
CA ASN A 406 -26.64 12.17 -28.54
C ASN A 406 -27.64 13.06 -29.28
N GLY A 407 -27.18 13.87 -30.25
CA GLY A 407 -28.04 14.73 -31.08
C GLY A 407 -28.87 15.73 -30.28
N ARG A 408 -28.42 16.07 -29.06
CA ARG A 408 -29.12 17.00 -28.17
C ARG A 408 -28.49 18.38 -28.26
N ASN A 409 -29.26 19.31 -28.80
CA ASN A 409 -29.03 20.75 -28.84
C ASN A 409 -27.84 21.19 -29.69
N GLU A 410 -28.01 22.32 -30.37
CA GLU A 410 -26.90 23.04 -31.00
C GLU A 410 -25.82 23.27 -29.94
N PRO A 411 -24.53 22.97 -30.22
CA PRO A 411 -23.46 23.26 -29.27
C PRO A 411 -23.51 24.74 -28.90
N PHE A 412 -23.19 25.08 -27.64
CA PHE A 412 -23.21 26.47 -27.19
C PHE A 412 -22.39 27.35 -28.14
N THR A 413 -23.09 28.17 -28.90
CA THR A 413 -22.51 29.23 -29.73
C THR A 413 -22.84 30.54 -29.03
N GLU A 414 -21.87 31.45 -28.93
CA GLU A 414 -22.15 32.75 -28.34
C GLU A 414 -23.31 33.42 -29.10
N SER A 415 -24.34 33.83 -28.37
CA SER A 415 -25.57 34.36 -28.93
C SER A 415 -25.28 35.51 -29.90
N GLY A 416 -25.76 35.41 -31.14
CA GLY A 416 -25.71 36.50 -32.13
C GLY A 416 -24.83 36.25 -33.36
N MET A 417 -24.08 35.14 -33.44
CA MET A 417 -23.34 34.79 -34.66
C MET A 417 -24.26 34.27 -35.76
N THR A 418 -24.21 34.89 -36.95
CA THR A 418 -24.88 34.34 -38.14
C THR A 418 -24.05 33.20 -38.70
N TYR A 419 -24.69 32.04 -38.95
CA TYR A 419 -24.02 30.83 -39.44
C TYR A 419 -22.81 30.45 -38.57
N PRO A 420 -23.05 30.11 -37.29
CA PRO A 420 -22.01 29.79 -36.34
C PRO A 420 -21.18 28.59 -36.79
N TRP A 421 -19.89 28.65 -36.49
CA TRP A 421 -18.90 27.67 -36.83
C TRP A 421 -18.03 27.33 -35.62
N ILE A 422 -18.07 26.06 -35.23
CA ILE A 422 -17.18 25.50 -34.21
C ILE A 422 -16.12 24.66 -34.88
N ARG A 423 -14.86 24.94 -34.57
CA ARG A 423 -13.73 24.12 -35.00
C ARG A 423 -12.95 23.63 -33.79
N ILE A 424 -12.79 22.31 -33.69
CA ILE A 424 -11.96 21.66 -32.70
C ILE A 424 -10.91 20.81 -33.38
N ASN A 425 -9.67 21.01 -33.00
CA ASN A 425 -8.54 20.20 -33.44
C ASN A 425 -7.53 20.11 -32.31
N TYR A 426 -6.52 19.25 -32.47
CA TYR A 426 -5.50 19.07 -31.45
C TYR A 426 -4.10 19.02 -32.05
N SER A 427 -3.12 19.26 -31.19
CA SER A 427 -1.70 19.08 -31.51
C SER A 427 -0.98 18.47 -30.32
N ILE A 428 0.11 17.76 -30.60
CA ILE A 428 1.04 17.28 -29.57
C ILE A 428 2.38 17.95 -29.81
N SER A 429 2.99 18.45 -28.74
CA SER A 429 4.38 18.87 -28.70
C SER A 429 5.10 18.08 -27.60
N THR A 430 6.41 17.91 -27.71
CA THR A 430 7.23 17.29 -26.67
C THR A 430 8.45 18.15 -26.42
N LEU A 431 8.64 18.59 -25.18
CA LEU A 431 9.72 19.46 -24.74
C LEU A 431 10.25 18.99 -23.38
N GLU A 432 11.56 18.87 -23.22
CA GLU A 432 12.21 18.52 -21.93
C GLU A 432 11.55 17.34 -21.18
N LYS A 433 11.26 16.26 -21.94
CA LYS A 433 10.60 15.03 -21.45
C LYS A 433 9.15 15.24 -20.96
N VAL A 434 8.51 16.33 -21.38
CA VAL A 434 7.09 16.62 -21.17
C VAL A 434 6.39 16.63 -22.53
N ALA A 435 5.39 15.78 -22.72
CA ALA A 435 4.47 15.88 -23.84
C ALA A 435 3.27 16.77 -23.46
N VAL A 436 2.91 17.68 -24.35
CA VAL A 436 1.78 18.60 -24.19
C VAL A 436 0.76 18.31 -25.28
N LEU A 437 -0.42 17.84 -24.88
CA LEU A 437 -1.59 17.71 -25.76
C LEU A 437 -2.40 19.00 -25.67
N ASN A 438 -2.40 19.79 -26.74
CA ASN A 438 -3.22 20.98 -26.85
C ASN A 438 -4.48 20.67 -27.66
N ILE A 439 -5.66 20.93 -27.12
CA ILE A 439 -6.94 20.88 -27.83
C ILE A 439 -7.42 22.31 -28.03
N PHE A 440 -7.54 22.74 -29.28
CA PHE A 440 -7.94 24.08 -29.66
C PHE A 440 -9.42 24.11 -30.01
N THR A 441 -10.15 25.05 -29.41
CA THR A 441 -11.54 25.33 -29.74
C THR A 441 -11.63 26.72 -30.35
N THR A 442 -12.21 26.83 -31.54
CA THR A 442 -12.49 28.11 -32.20
C THR A 442 -13.98 28.24 -32.43
N TYR A 443 -14.56 29.33 -31.94
CA TYR A 443 -15.92 29.76 -32.24
C TYR A 443 -15.84 30.94 -33.19
N SER A 444 -16.54 30.88 -34.32
CA SER A 444 -16.55 31.95 -35.31
C SER A 444 -17.82 31.93 -36.16
N SER A 445 -18.04 32.93 -37.01
CA SER A 445 -18.99 32.79 -38.12
C SER A 445 -18.32 32.12 -39.33
N ALA A 446 -18.99 31.16 -39.96
CA ALA A 446 -18.57 30.61 -41.26
C ALA A 446 -18.58 31.66 -42.38
N LEU A 447 -19.19 32.83 -42.16
CA LEU A 447 -19.15 33.99 -43.06
C LEU A 447 -17.93 34.91 -42.85
N GLY A 448 -17.08 34.63 -41.85
CA GLY A 448 -15.78 35.31 -41.68
C GLY A 448 -15.77 36.50 -40.71
N THR A 449 -16.73 36.60 -39.78
CA THR A 449 -16.77 37.65 -38.75
C THR A 449 -16.63 37.07 -37.35
N GLU A 450 -15.74 37.68 -36.55
CA GLU A 450 -15.45 37.39 -35.13
C GLU A 450 -14.97 35.96 -34.86
N SER A 451 -13.88 35.82 -34.10
CA SER A 451 -13.36 34.50 -33.71
C SER A 451 -12.88 34.53 -32.28
N LYS A 452 -13.49 33.71 -31.42
CA LYS A 452 -13.00 33.41 -30.08
C LYS A 452 -12.24 32.10 -30.12
N LYS A 453 -11.05 32.09 -29.55
CA LYS A 453 -10.17 30.91 -29.50
C LYS A 453 -9.88 30.54 -28.05
N MET A 454 -9.90 29.25 -27.78
CA MET A 454 -9.57 28.67 -26.49
C MET A 454 -8.64 27.50 -26.73
N VAL A 455 -7.82 27.19 -25.73
CA VAL A 455 -6.96 26.01 -25.73
C VAL A 455 -7.04 25.36 -24.36
N HIS A 456 -7.19 24.04 -24.35
CA HIS A 456 -6.98 23.20 -23.19
C HIS A 456 -5.66 22.44 -23.39
N SER A 457 -4.74 22.58 -22.44
CA SER A 457 -3.42 21.94 -22.49
C SER A 457 -3.31 20.88 -21.40
N TYR A 458 -3.01 19.65 -21.80
CA TYR A 458 -2.80 18.52 -20.91
C TYR A 458 -1.33 18.10 -20.96
N TYR A 459 -0.72 17.94 -19.78
CA TYR A 459 0.71 17.72 -19.64
C TYR A 459 1.01 16.29 -19.18
N TYR A 460 2.01 15.67 -19.80
CA TYR A 460 2.38 14.28 -19.61
C TYR A 460 3.89 14.09 -19.50
N ASP A 461 4.37 13.49 -18.41
CA ASP A 461 5.78 13.17 -18.22
C ASP A 461 6.14 11.89 -19.00
N THR A 462 7.00 12.04 -20.01
CA THR A 462 7.41 10.94 -20.88
C THR A 462 8.48 10.04 -20.25
N THR A 463 8.97 10.31 -19.04
CA THR A 463 9.95 9.47 -18.33
C THR A 463 9.33 8.40 -17.45
N CYS A 464 8.08 8.59 -17.06
CA CYS A 464 7.39 7.71 -16.11
C CYS A 464 5.94 7.41 -16.52
N GLY A 465 5.47 8.05 -17.60
CA GLY A 465 4.15 7.85 -18.15
C GLY A 465 3.03 8.39 -17.25
N ALA A 466 3.16 9.63 -16.76
CA ALA A 466 2.26 10.22 -15.78
C ALA A 466 1.70 11.58 -16.19
N ARG A 467 0.45 11.89 -15.84
CA ARG A 467 -0.09 13.25 -15.94
C ARG A 467 0.67 14.20 -15.01
N MET A 468 0.99 15.39 -15.48
CA MET A 468 1.53 16.50 -14.69
C MET A 468 0.47 17.59 -14.48
N SER A 469 0.59 18.35 -13.39
CA SER A 469 -0.10 19.65 -13.30
C SER A 469 0.59 20.67 -14.20
N GLU A 470 -0.12 21.74 -14.57
CA GLU A 470 0.45 22.82 -15.38
C GLU A 470 1.70 23.41 -14.72
N GLU A 471 1.64 23.74 -13.42
CA GLU A 471 2.77 24.35 -12.70
C GLU A 471 4.02 23.47 -12.75
N ALA A 472 3.85 22.16 -12.59
CA ALA A 472 4.96 21.22 -12.59
C ALA A 472 5.54 21.00 -13.99
N ALA A 473 4.67 20.95 -15.00
CA ALA A 473 5.08 20.87 -16.40
C ALA A 473 5.86 22.12 -16.81
N LEU A 474 5.31 23.30 -16.53
CA LEU A 474 5.91 24.61 -16.82
C LEU A 474 7.31 24.74 -16.22
N TYR A 475 7.45 24.43 -14.93
CA TYR A 475 8.75 24.47 -14.27
C TYR A 475 9.75 23.51 -14.93
N ARG A 476 9.34 22.26 -15.19
CA ARG A 476 10.21 21.24 -15.81
C ARG A 476 10.64 21.61 -17.22
N MET A 477 9.76 22.25 -17.98
CA MET A 477 10.07 22.76 -19.33
C MET A 477 10.95 24.02 -19.31
N GLY A 478 11.29 24.57 -18.12
CA GLY A 478 12.07 25.80 -18.00
C GLY A 478 11.25 27.09 -18.21
N TYR A 479 9.92 26.99 -18.14
CA TYR A 479 8.98 28.09 -18.33
C TYR A 479 8.10 28.29 -17.09
N PRO A 480 8.65 28.63 -15.90
CA PRO A 480 7.82 29.00 -14.75
C PRO A 480 6.88 30.15 -15.12
N LYS A 481 5.78 30.33 -14.37
CA LYS A 481 4.70 31.27 -14.72
C LYS A 481 5.22 32.69 -14.92
N GLU A 482 6.19 33.13 -14.12
CA GLU A 482 6.85 34.44 -14.23
C GLU A 482 7.57 34.59 -15.58
N THR A 483 8.22 33.54 -16.08
CA THR A 483 8.87 33.54 -17.40
C THR A 483 7.83 33.66 -18.50
N ILE A 484 6.70 32.95 -18.41
CA ILE A 484 5.60 33.06 -19.38
C ILE A 484 5.04 34.50 -19.41
N GLU A 485 4.84 35.13 -18.24
CA GLU A 485 4.43 36.54 -18.16
C GLU A 485 5.46 37.45 -18.84
N GLN A 486 6.74 37.27 -18.56
CA GLN A 486 7.81 38.08 -19.16
C GLN A 486 7.85 37.93 -20.69
N TYR A 487 7.70 36.70 -21.20
CA TYR A 487 7.59 36.44 -22.64
C TYR A 487 6.39 37.17 -23.24
N PHE A 488 5.23 37.11 -22.59
CA PHE A 488 4.03 37.81 -23.03
C PHE A 488 4.23 39.32 -23.05
N VAL A 489 4.75 39.91 -21.97
CA VAL A 489 5.02 41.35 -21.85
C VAL A 489 6.00 41.81 -22.92
N PHE A 490 7.03 41.02 -23.20
CA PHE A 490 8.02 41.31 -24.23
C PHE A 490 7.41 41.27 -25.64
N GLN A 491 6.59 40.27 -25.95
CA GLN A 491 5.98 40.11 -27.28
C GLN A 491 4.80 41.05 -27.53
N TYR A 492 4.05 41.41 -26.49
CA TYR A 492 2.80 42.17 -26.59
C TYR A 492 2.74 43.35 -25.59
N PRO A 493 3.71 44.29 -25.62
CA PRO A 493 3.78 45.38 -24.63
C PRO A 493 2.51 46.26 -24.63
N GLU A 494 1.86 46.44 -25.78
CA GLU A 494 0.63 47.23 -25.90
C GLU A 494 -0.60 46.53 -25.29
N ALA A 495 -0.63 45.20 -25.29
CA ALA A 495 -1.72 44.40 -24.70
C ALA A 495 -1.71 44.47 -23.17
N VAL A 496 -0.52 44.56 -22.56
CA VAL A 496 -0.33 44.61 -21.11
C VAL A 496 -1.06 45.80 -20.49
N HIS A 497 -1.06 46.95 -21.16
CA HIS A 497 -1.75 48.15 -20.69
C HIS A 497 -3.28 48.00 -20.61
N LYS A 498 -3.87 47.11 -21.42
CA LYS A 498 -5.32 46.83 -21.43
C LYS A 498 -5.73 45.75 -20.42
N LEU A 499 -4.84 44.80 -20.15
CA LEU A 499 -5.09 43.64 -19.26
C LEU A 499 -4.79 43.92 -17.78
N ASN A 500 -4.01 44.95 -17.48
CA ASN A 500 -3.59 45.26 -16.10
C ASN A 500 -4.67 46.05 -15.31
N ASN A 501 -5.80 45.40 -15.00
CA ASN A 501 -6.94 45.96 -14.24
C ASN A 501 -6.99 45.49 -12.77
N GLY A 502 -5.86 45.10 -12.17
CA GLY A 502 -5.76 44.74 -10.74
C GLY A 502 -5.90 43.25 -10.41
N ALA A 503 -6.14 42.38 -11.40
CA ALA A 503 -5.91 40.93 -11.30
C ALA A 503 -4.53 40.59 -11.89
N GLY A 504 -3.81 39.64 -11.29
CA GLY A 504 -2.49 39.22 -11.78
C GLY A 504 -2.52 38.85 -13.27
N LEU A 505 -1.55 39.35 -14.05
CA LEU A 505 -1.51 39.30 -15.51
C LEU A 505 -1.54 37.85 -16.03
N ILE A 506 -0.80 36.92 -15.41
CA ILE A 506 -0.74 35.52 -15.82
C ILE A 506 -2.10 34.84 -15.89
N ASN A 507 -3.02 35.15 -14.98
CA ASN A 507 -4.33 34.50 -14.91
C ASN A 507 -5.26 34.93 -16.07
N GLN A 508 -4.85 35.92 -16.87
CA GLN A 508 -5.58 36.41 -18.02
C GLN A 508 -4.92 36.01 -19.35
N ILE A 509 -3.74 35.40 -19.30
CA ILE A 509 -2.99 34.97 -20.48
C ILE A 509 -3.43 33.56 -20.87
N ILE A 510 -3.89 33.40 -22.10
CA ILE A 510 -4.12 32.07 -22.69
C ILE A 510 -2.91 31.74 -23.55
N PHE A 511 -2.24 30.61 -23.28
CA PHE A 511 -1.04 30.20 -23.99
C PHE A 511 -1.00 28.69 -24.23
N TYR A 512 -0.12 28.26 -25.13
CA TYR A 512 0.18 26.86 -25.41
C TYR A 512 1.63 26.73 -25.91
N PHE A 513 2.17 25.52 -25.94
CA PHE A 513 3.47 25.23 -26.56
C PHE A 513 3.28 24.61 -27.93
N ASP A 514 3.95 25.17 -28.94
CA ASP A 514 3.98 24.58 -30.28
C ASP A 514 5.07 23.51 -30.40
N GLN A 515 5.21 22.93 -31.60
CA GLN A 515 6.19 21.88 -31.88
C GLN A 515 7.66 22.33 -31.70
N THR A 516 7.93 23.63 -31.66
CA THR A 516 9.27 24.18 -31.43
C THR A 516 9.60 24.31 -29.94
N GLY A 517 8.62 24.11 -29.06
CA GLY A 517 8.78 24.30 -27.62
C GLY A 517 8.73 25.77 -27.20
N GLU A 518 8.32 26.68 -28.09
CA GLU A 518 8.12 28.09 -27.74
C GLU A 518 6.68 28.32 -27.25
N PRO A 519 6.49 29.16 -26.21
CA PRO A 519 5.16 29.57 -25.80
C PRO A 519 4.54 30.46 -26.87
N LYS A 520 3.30 30.13 -27.25
CA LYS A 520 2.44 30.92 -28.14
C LYS A 520 1.21 31.39 -27.37
N PHE A 521 0.75 32.58 -27.71
CA PHE A 521 -0.31 33.26 -26.96
C PHE A 521 -1.56 33.43 -27.81
N ILE A 522 -2.73 33.18 -27.22
CA ILE A 522 -4.03 33.36 -27.86
C ILE A 522 -4.62 34.69 -27.41
N MET A 523 -4.79 35.60 -28.38
CA MET A 523 -5.43 36.90 -28.18
C MET A 523 -6.87 36.84 -28.70
N ASN A 524 -7.84 36.99 -27.80
CA ASN A 524 -9.28 36.90 -28.12
C ASN A 524 -9.93 38.25 -28.45
N GLU A 525 -9.22 39.37 -28.29
CA GLU A 525 -9.70 40.69 -28.68
C GLU A 525 -8.82 41.30 -29.78
N ARG A 526 -9.43 42.11 -30.66
CA ARG A 526 -8.68 43.05 -31.49
C ARG A 526 -8.00 44.04 -30.54
N LEU A 527 -6.68 43.90 -30.38
CA LEU A 527 -5.84 44.95 -29.81
C LEU A 527 -6.02 46.27 -30.55
#